data_AF-A0A0P0CFR2-F1
#
_entry.id   AF-A0A0P0CFR2-F1
#
_cell.length_a   1.000
_cell.length_b   1.000
_cell.length_c   1.000
_cell.angle_alpha   90.00
_cell.angle_beta   90.00
_cell.angle_gamma   90.00
#
_symmetry.space_group_name_H-M   'P 1'
#
loop_
_entity.id
_entity.type
_entity.pdbx_description
1 polymer ?
#
loop_
_entity_poly.entity_id
_entity_poly.type
_entity_poly.pdbx_seq_one_letter_code
_entity_poly.pdbx_strand_id
1 'polypeptide(L)' 'MHSGHLLSILCIPLGIFILIKHKFWKYNSYETLFWTGARNFISGLIFLMIGVFGIYDIVVKLFK' A
#
# COMPACT_ATOMS: atom_id res chain seq x y z
N MET A 1 -2.49 -16.45 16.88
CA MET A 1 -2.11 -15.03 16.64
C MET A 1 -0.86 -14.91 15.72
N HIS A 2 -0.68 -15.79 14.73
CA HIS A 2 0.51 -15.79 13.84
C HIS A 2 0.19 -15.40 12.38
N SER A 3 -1.08 -15.47 11.96
CA SER A 3 -1.48 -15.28 10.56
C SER A 3 -1.44 -13.83 10.06
N GLY A 4 -1.35 -12.83 10.96
CA GLY A 4 -1.32 -11.40 10.58
C GLY A 4 0.02 -10.91 10.01
N HIS A 5 1.13 -11.59 10.33
CA HIS A 5 2.47 -11.16 9.93
C HIS A 5 2.76 -11.46 8.45
N LEU A 6 2.33 -12.64 7.96
CA LEU A 6 2.43 -13.01 6.54
C LEU A 6 1.62 -12.07 5.64
N LEU A 7 0.42 -11.68 6.10
CA LEU A 7 -0.44 -10.75 5.37
C LEU A 7 0.26 -9.38 5.20
N SER A 8 0.91 -8.89 6.25
CA SER A 8 1.61 -7.60 6.24
C SER A 8 2.78 -7.58 5.26
N ILE A 9 3.55 -8.67 5.19
CA ILE A 9 4.66 -8.83 4.24
C ILE A 9 4.15 -8.85 2.79
N LEU A 10 3.03 -9.51 2.52
CA LEU A 10 2.42 -9.55 1.18
C LEU A 10 1.77 -8.22 0.77
N CYS A 11 1.31 -7.41 1.73
CA CYS A 11 0.66 -6.13 1.48
C CYS A 11 1.62 -5.06 0.90
N ILE A 12 2.91 -5.11 1.25
CA ILE A 12 3.91 -4.14 0.79
C ILE A 12 4.17 -4.23 -0.73
N PRO A 13 4.54 -5.40 -1.31
CA PRO A 13 4.76 -5.50 -2.75
C PRO A 13 3.48 -5.23 -3.55
N LEU A 14 2.31 -5.60 -3.01
CA LEU A 14 1.01 -5.25 -3.60
C LEU A 14 0.77 -3.74 -3.62
N GLY A 15 1.00 -3.04 -2.50
CA GLY A 15 0.89 -1.59 -2.41
C GLY A 15 1.83 -0.88 -3.39
N ILE A 16 3.10 -1.27 -3.44
CA ILE A 16 4.10 -0.74 -4.38
C ILE A 16 3.66 -0.97 -5.83
N PHE A 17 3.19 -2.17 -6.17
CA PHE A 17 2.73 -2.49 -7.52
C PHE A 17 1.55 -1.62 -7.94
N ILE A 18 0.57 -1.43 -7.06
CA ILE A 18 -0.60 -0.57 -7.31
C ILE A 18 -0.17 0.89 -7.53
N LEU A 19 0.75 1.41 -6.71
CA LEU A 19 1.28 2.77 -6.84
C LEU A 19 2.02 2.97 -8.17
N ILE A 20 2.83 2.00 -8.61
CA ILE A 20 3.58 2.06 -9.88
C ILE A 20 2.64 1.92 -11.08
N LYS A 21 1.66 1.02 -11.02
CA LYS A 21 0.75 0.73 -12.13
C LYS A 21 -0.28 1.84 -12.35
N HIS A 22 -0.74 2.48 -11.29
CA HIS A 22 -1.68 3.60 -11.37
C HIS A 22 -0.94 4.94 -11.34
N LYS A 23 -0.19 5.24 -12.41
CA LYS A 23 0.32 6.60 -12.68
C LYS A 23 -0.84 7.51 -13.13
N PHE A 24 -1.72 7.84 -12.20
CA PHE A 24 -2.86 8.73 -12.42
C PHE A 24 -2.44 10.16 -12.78
N TRP A 25 -1.18 10.54 -12.52
CA TRP A 25 -0.55 11.81 -12.93
C TRP A 25 -0.52 12.10 -14.43
N LYS A 26 -0.81 11.10 -15.28
CA LYS A 26 -0.92 11.32 -16.73
C LYS A 26 -2.29 11.89 -17.14
N TYR A 27 -3.31 11.79 -16.29
CA TYR A 27 -4.67 12.23 -16.59
C TYR A 27 -4.95 13.62 -16.03
N ASN A 28 -5.80 14.36 -16.71
CA ASN A 28 -6.17 15.71 -16.28
C ASN A 28 -7.15 15.64 -15.10
N SER A 29 -7.10 16.61 -14.17
CA SER A 29 -7.85 16.56 -12.90
C SER A 29 -9.38 16.48 -13.05
N TYR A 30 -9.87 16.89 -14.22
CA TYR A 30 -11.28 16.93 -14.60
C TYR A 30 -11.77 15.59 -15.20
N GLU A 31 -10.87 14.66 -15.50
CA GLU A 31 -11.21 13.38 -16.10
C GLU A 31 -11.56 12.34 -15.02
N THR A 32 -12.62 11.57 -15.23
CA THR A 32 -13.08 10.52 -14.31
C THR A 32 -11.99 9.45 -14.06
N LEU A 33 -11.09 9.26 -15.02
CA LEU A 33 -9.93 8.37 -14.94
C LEU A 33 -8.91 8.83 -13.89
N PHE A 34 -8.75 10.14 -13.69
CA PHE A 34 -7.90 10.70 -12.63
C PHE A 34 -8.46 10.33 -11.26
N TRP A 35 -9.74 10.57 -11.01
CA TRP A 35 -10.40 10.24 -9.73
C TRP A 35 -10.36 8.75 -9.42
N THR A 36 -10.59 7.90 -10.42
CA THR A 36 -10.53 6.44 -10.26
C THR A 36 -9.10 5.97 -9.98
N GLY A 37 -8.12 6.51 -10.71
CA GLY A 37 -6.70 6.21 -10.50
C GLY A 37 -6.19 6.71 -9.14
N ALA A 38 -6.60 7.90 -8.71
CA ALA A 38 -6.26 8.48 -7.42
C ALA A 38 -6.86 7.65 -6.26
N ARG A 39 -8.11 7.19 -6.39
CA ARG A 39 -8.73 6.29 -5.40
C ARG A 39 -7.97 4.97 -5.25
N ASN A 40 -7.54 4.39 -6.37
CA ASN A 40 -6.73 3.16 -6.35
C ASN A 40 -5.30 3.42 -5.85
N PHE A 41 -4.75 4.60 -6.10
CA PHE A 41 -3.45 4.98 -5.54
C PHE A 41 -3.52 5.11 -4.01
N ILE A 42 -4.58 5.76 -3.49
CA ILE A 42 -4.83 5.88 -2.04
C ILE A 42 -5.00 4.50 -1.41
N SER A 43 -5.73 3.57 -2.05
CA SER A 43 -5.84 2.21 -1.51
C SER A 43 -4.49 1.49 -1.48
N GLY A 44 -3.66 1.63 -2.52
CA GLY A 44 -2.28 1.14 -2.52
C GLY A 44 -1.42 1.75 -1.39
N LEU A 45 -1.59 3.05 -1.12
CA LEU A 45 -0.89 3.74 -0.04
C LEU A 45 -1.29 3.22 1.35
N ILE A 46 -2.58 2.97 1.56
CA ILE A 46 -3.12 2.39 2.80
C ILE A 46 -2.55 0.98 3.02
N PHE A 47 -2.54 0.15 1.98
CA PHE A 47 -1.94 -1.18 2.03
C PHE A 47 -0.45 -1.14 2.37
N LEU A 48 0.27 -0.15 1.83
CA LEU A 48 1.68 0.06 2.13
C LEU A 48 1.89 0.50 3.60
N MET A 49 1.07 1.41 4.13
CA MET A 49 1.15 1.82 5.54
C MET A 49 0.89 0.65 6.49
N ILE A 50 -0.12 -0.18 6.21
CA ILE A 50 -0.42 -1.39 7.02
C ILE A 50 0.76 -2.35 7.00
N GLY A 51 1.34 -2.60 5.82
CA GLY A 51 2.50 -3.47 5.67
C GLY A 51 3.72 -2.98 6.45
N VAL A 52 4.05 -1.69 6.35
CA VAL A 52 5.16 -1.06 7.08
C VAL A 52 4.94 -1.14 8.59
N PHE A 53 3.72 -0.88 9.06
CA PHE A 53 3.39 -0.98 10.48
C PHE A 53 3.54 -2.42 11.00
N GLY A 54 3.15 -3.40 10.20
CA GLY A 54 3.35 -4.82 10.52
C GLY A 54 4.82 -5.22 10.58
N ILE A 55 5.68 -4.70 9.70
CA ILE A 55 7.13 -4.90 9.78
C ILE A 55 7.70 -4.20 11.02
N TYR A 56 7.26 -2.98 11.32
CA TYR A 56 7.73 -2.25 12.49
C TYR A 56 7.44 -3.02 13.80
N ASP A 57 6.24 -3.58 13.97
CA ASP A 57 5.90 -4.43 15.12
C ASP A 57 6.81 -5.67 15.23
N ILE A 58 7.13 -6.31 14.10
CA ILE A 58 8.06 -7.45 14.05
C ILE A 58 9.46 -7.02 14.47
N VAL A 59 9.97 -5.91 13.93
CA VAL A 59 11.31 -5.40 14.26
C VAL A 59 11.39 -5.03 15.74
N VAL A 60 10.40 -4.33 16.29
CA VAL A 60 10.36 -3.98 17.71
C VAL A 60 10.30 -5.22 18.60
N LYS A 61 9.54 -6.25 18.22
CA LYS A 61 9.54 -7.54 18.93
C LYS A 61 10.84 -8.33 18.81
N LEU A 62 11.59 -8.17 17.72
CA LEU A 62 12.88 -8.86 17.55
C LEU A 62 14.00 -8.21 18.36
N PHE A 63 13.90 -6.90 18.61
CA PHE A 63 14.89 -6.11 19.33
C PHE A 63 14.59 -5.93 20.83
N LYS A 64 13.46 -6.46 21.32
CA LYS A 64 13.04 -6.39 22.72
C LYS A 64 12.99 -7.80 23.33
#